data_AF-A0A8H7BH82-F1
#
_entry.id   AF-A0A8H7BH82-F1
#
_cell.length_a   1.000
_cell.length_b   1.000
_cell.length_c   1.000
_cell.angle_alpha   90.00
_cell.angle_beta   90.00
_cell.angle_gamma   90.00
#
_symmetry.space_group_name_H-M   'P 1'
#
loop_
_entity.id
_entity.type
_entity.pdbx_description
1 polymer ?
#
loop_
_entity_poly.entity_id
_entity_poly.type
_entity_poly.pdbx_seq_one_letter_code
_entity_poly.pdbx_strand_id
1 'polypeptide(L)'
;MKLFILLCICAFALSISLVKAEIVSPLPNVTWYAGTRETVAFDTTGYTSNDTVTLFFDEDRSKPLAYGQVLKGNFTFVVPVQALSVGSRDKSHLLAVVRRNFYLWKVFALPVKVIMPPGNVLQVQDSPSPVRGASIKLGTLDQQLELD
;
A
#
# COMPACT_ATOMS: atom_id res chain seq x y z
N MET A 1 15.02 12.27 -54.62
CA MET A 1 15.57 11.58 -53.43
C MET A 1 15.46 12.35 -52.10
N LYS A 2 15.13 13.64 -52.05
CA LYS A 2 14.97 14.39 -50.78
C LYS A 2 13.60 14.25 -50.09
N LEU A 3 12.60 13.71 -50.79
CA LEU A 3 11.21 13.64 -50.30
C LEU A 3 10.91 12.38 -49.47
N PHE A 4 11.69 11.30 -49.62
CA PHE A 4 11.48 10.04 -48.89
C PHE A 4 12.07 10.05 -47.47
N ILE A 5 13.09 10.86 -47.22
CA ILE A 5 13.75 10.93 -45.91
C ILE A 5 12.89 11.70 -44.89
N LEU A 6 12.07 12.66 -45.35
CA LEU A 6 11.19 13.43 -44.47
C LEU A 6 9.97 12.63 -43.99
N LEU A 7 9.52 11.63 -44.77
CA LEU A 7 8.37 10.80 -44.42
C LEU A 7 8.70 9.78 -43.31
N CYS A 8 9.96 9.30 -43.23
CA CYS A 8 10.40 8.39 -42.16
C CYS A 8 10.58 9.10 -40.81
N ILE A 9 10.91 10.39 -40.82
CA ILE A 9 11.13 11.15 -39.58
C ILE A 9 9.80 11.49 -38.89
N CYS A 10 8.72 11.70 -39.65
CA CYS A 10 7.37 11.87 -39.07
C CYS A 10 6.72 10.56 -38.59
N ALA A 11 7.10 9.40 -39.14
CA ALA A 11 6.62 8.10 -38.62
C ALA A 11 7.35 7.66 -37.35
N PHE A 12 8.53 8.25 -37.08
CA PHE A 12 9.26 8.12 -35.80
C PHE A 12 8.91 9.24 -34.82
N ALA A 13 7.92 10.08 -35.13
CA ALA A 13 7.30 10.94 -34.15
C ALA A 13 6.43 10.07 -33.24
N LEU A 14 7.04 9.64 -32.14
CA LEU A 14 6.38 9.69 -30.85
C LEU A 14 5.23 8.70 -30.65
N SER A 15 5.43 7.43 -30.95
CA SER A 15 4.84 6.37 -30.13
C SER A 15 5.73 6.14 -28.90
N ILE A 16 5.97 7.21 -28.13
CA ILE A 16 6.23 7.02 -26.70
C ILE A 16 4.88 6.54 -26.18
N SER A 17 4.67 5.22 -26.15
CA SER A 17 3.67 4.63 -25.27
C SER A 17 4.09 5.08 -23.88
N LEU A 18 3.48 6.18 -23.43
CA LEU A 18 3.51 6.58 -22.04
C LEU A 18 3.08 5.32 -21.29
N VAL A 19 4.02 4.64 -20.64
CA VAL A 19 3.71 3.44 -19.86
C VAL A 19 2.73 3.94 -18.81
N LYS A 20 1.44 3.73 -19.07
CA LYS A 20 0.37 4.21 -18.20
C LYS A 20 0.67 3.63 -16.83
N ALA A 21 0.73 4.50 -15.81
CA ALA A 21 0.94 4.03 -14.46
C ALA A 21 -0.21 3.08 -14.11
N GLU A 22 0.11 1.81 -13.91
CA GLU A 22 -0.89 0.78 -13.59
C GLU A 22 -1.44 0.96 -12.17
N ILE A 23 -0.71 1.67 -11.31
CA ILE A 23 -1.25 2.30 -10.10
C ILE A 23 -1.72 3.70 -10.48
N VAL A 24 -3.03 3.92 -10.37
CA VAL A 24 -3.71 5.21 -10.64
C VAL A 24 -3.66 6.12 -9.41
N SER A 25 -3.73 5.53 -8.21
CA SER A 25 -3.65 6.24 -6.93
C SER A 25 -3.01 5.34 -5.86
N PRO A 26 -2.19 5.88 -4.95
CA PRO A 26 -1.83 7.29 -4.86
C PRO A 26 -0.83 7.69 -5.96
N LEU A 27 -0.62 9.00 -6.10
CA LEU A 27 0.50 9.51 -6.87
C LEU A 27 1.83 9.24 -6.13
N PRO A 28 2.97 9.16 -6.84
CA PRO A 28 4.26 9.06 -6.18
C PRO A 28 4.53 10.23 -5.23
N ASN A 29 5.18 9.94 -4.11
CA ASN A 29 5.61 10.89 -3.08
C ASN A 29 4.49 11.56 -2.27
N VAL A 30 3.28 10.99 -2.27
CA VAL A 30 2.25 11.42 -1.32
C VAL A 30 2.69 11.14 0.12
N THR A 31 2.17 11.94 1.04
CA THR A 31 2.35 11.72 2.47
C THR A 31 1.15 10.94 3.03
N TRP A 32 1.45 9.89 3.77
CA TRP A 32 0.50 9.06 4.49
C TRP A 32 0.80 9.09 5.99
N TYR A 33 -0.24 8.86 6.78
CA TYR A 33 -0.14 8.82 8.23
C TYR A 33 -0.22 7.37 8.72
N ALA A 34 0.70 6.96 9.58
CA ALA A 34 0.60 5.66 10.22
C ALA A 34 -0.72 5.54 11.01
N GLY A 35 -1.40 4.40 10.88
CA GLY A 35 -2.70 4.14 11.51
C GLY A 35 -3.92 4.68 10.75
N THR A 36 -3.74 5.36 9.60
CA THR A 36 -4.86 5.76 8.74
C THR A 36 -5.17 4.71 7.69
N ARG A 37 -6.43 4.72 7.23
CA ARG A 37 -6.89 3.85 6.16
C ARG A 37 -6.60 4.49 4.81
N GLU A 38 -5.78 3.84 4.00
CA GLU A 38 -5.42 4.30 2.67
C GLU A 38 -5.94 3.33 1.60
N THR A 39 -6.10 3.82 0.38
CA THR A 39 -6.56 3.01 -0.76
C THR A 39 -5.62 3.17 -1.94
N VAL A 40 -5.24 2.03 -2.53
CA VAL A 40 -4.48 1.94 -3.76
C VAL A 40 -5.44 1.55 -4.88
N ALA A 41 -5.49 2.38 -5.92
CA ALA A 41 -6.31 2.16 -7.11
C ALA A 41 -5.43 1.71 -8.28
N PHE A 42 -5.86 0.66 -8.96
CA PHE A 42 -5.20 0.10 -10.15
C PHE A 42 -6.01 0.40 -11.40
N ASP A 43 -5.29 0.62 -12.51
CA ASP A 43 -5.86 0.51 -13.84
C ASP A 43 -6.04 -0.97 -14.16
N THR A 44 -7.30 -1.40 -14.28
CA THR A 44 -7.64 -2.79 -14.54
C THR A 44 -7.56 -3.16 -16.02
N THR A 45 -7.19 -2.23 -16.90
CA THR A 45 -7.05 -2.47 -18.34
C THR A 45 -5.93 -3.49 -18.60
N GLY A 46 -6.23 -4.56 -19.35
CA GLY A 46 -5.24 -5.59 -19.71
C GLY A 46 -5.01 -6.66 -18.64
N TYR A 47 -5.79 -6.63 -17.56
CA TYR A 47 -5.82 -7.67 -16.52
C TYR A 47 -6.96 -8.67 -16.76
N THR A 48 -6.78 -9.89 -16.23
CA THR A 48 -7.74 -11.00 -16.29
C THR A 48 -8.11 -11.49 -14.89
N SER A 49 -9.10 -12.38 -14.78
CA SER A 49 -9.50 -13.01 -13.52
C SER A 49 -8.40 -13.85 -12.86
N ASN A 50 -7.35 -14.21 -13.61
CA ASN A 50 -6.20 -14.98 -13.11
C ASN A 50 -5.05 -14.08 -12.64
N ASP A 51 -5.19 -12.77 -12.77
CA ASP A 51 -4.19 -11.81 -12.32
C ASP A 51 -4.52 -11.36 -10.90
N THR A 52 -3.55 -11.50 -10.00
CA THR A 52 -3.66 -11.10 -8.59
C THR A 52 -2.59 -10.10 -8.23
N VAL A 53 -2.86 -9.24 -7.25
CA VAL A 53 -1.87 -8.34 -6.65
C VAL A 53 -1.77 -8.60 -5.16
N THR A 54 -0.58 -8.42 -4.63
CA THR A 54 -0.30 -8.36 -3.19
C THR A 54 0.48 -7.09 -2.90
N LEU A 55 0.00 -6.32 -1.92
CA LEU A 55 0.60 -5.07 -1.49
C LEU A 55 1.41 -5.29 -0.21
N PHE A 56 2.59 -4.67 -0.14
CA PHE A 56 3.45 -4.66 1.04
C PHE A 56 4.32 -3.41 1.06
N PHE A 57 4.84 -3.05 2.23
CA PHE A 57 5.93 -2.08 2.30
C PHE A 57 7.26 -2.81 2.11
N ASP A 58 8.21 -2.20 1.41
CA ASP A 58 9.53 -2.79 1.20
C ASP A 58 10.28 -3.02 2.53
N GLU A 59 10.05 -2.11 3.47
CA GLU A 59 10.62 -2.12 4.81
C GLU A 59 10.11 -3.30 5.65
N ASP A 60 8.89 -3.79 5.38
CA ASP A 60 8.30 -4.97 6.01
C ASP A 60 7.50 -5.80 4.99
N ARG A 61 8.20 -6.74 4.36
CA ARG A 61 7.60 -7.70 3.41
C ARG A 61 7.00 -8.93 4.10
N SER A 62 7.04 -9.01 5.43
CA SER A 62 6.59 -10.21 6.17
C SER A 62 5.07 -10.34 6.22
N LYS A 63 4.35 -9.22 6.06
CA LYS A 63 2.89 -9.18 6.12
C LYS A 63 2.32 -8.44 4.91
N PRO A 64 1.38 -9.07 4.15
CA PRO A 64 0.67 -8.35 3.11
C PRO A 64 -0.29 -7.33 3.73
N LEU A 65 -0.33 -6.13 3.17
CA LEU A 65 -1.27 -5.06 3.54
C LEU A 65 -2.66 -5.35 2.98
N ALA A 66 -2.71 -5.79 1.72
CA ALA A 66 -3.91 -6.22 1.03
C ALA A 66 -3.53 -7.16 -0.12
N TYR A 67 -4.47 -8.01 -0.53
CA TYR A 67 -4.29 -8.90 -1.67
C TYR A 67 -5.64 -9.20 -2.36
N GLY A 68 -5.58 -9.65 -3.60
CA GLY A 68 -6.77 -10.09 -4.34
C GLY A 68 -6.60 -9.98 -5.85
N GLN A 69 -7.69 -10.20 -6.59
CA GLN A 69 -7.72 -10.05 -8.05
C GLN A 69 -7.52 -8.58 -8.44
N VAL A 70 -6.64 -8.31 -9.41
CA VAL A 70 -6.35 -6.94 -9.87
C VAL A 70 -7.62 -6.25 -10.39
N LEU A 71 -8.53 -7.03 -11.00
CA LEU A 71 -9.83 -6.55 -11.49
C LEU A 71 -10.73 -5.92 -10.42
N LYS A 72 -10.47 -6.14 -9.12
CA LYS A 72 -11.15 -5.40 -8.04
C LYS A 72 -10.89 -3.89 -8.12
N GLY A 73 -9.76 -3.49 -8.71
CA GLY A 73 -9.35 -2.10 -8.90
C GLY A 73 -8.87 -1.41 -7.62
N ASN A 74 -9.56 -1.58 -6.49
CA ASN A 74 -9.25 -0.86 -5.25
C ASN A 74 -8.86 -1.80 -4.10
N PHE A 75 -7.76 -1.45 -3.44
CA PHE A 75 -7.22 -2.17 -2.29
C PHE A 75 -7.01 -1.23 -1.13
N THR A 76 -7.75 -1.46 -0.05
CA THR A 76 -7.77 -0.60 1.13
C THR A 76 -7.11 -1.32 2.29
N PHE A 77 -6.27 -0.63 3.05
CA PHE A 77 -5.55 -1.16 4.21
C PHE A 77 -5.26 -0.06 5.23
N VAL A 78 -4.88 -0.44 6.44
CA VAL A 78 -4.36 0.50 7.45
C VAL A 78 -2.86 0.60 7.30
N VAL A 79 -2.31 1.82 7.23
CA VAL A 79 -0.87 2.04 7.10
C VAL A 79 -0.18 1.60 8.40
N PRO A 80 0.74 0.62 8.36
CA PRO A 80 1.39 0.14 9.57
C PRO A 80 2.43 1.15 10.07
N VAL A 81 2.63 1.19 11.38
CA VAL A 81 3.67 2.02 12.02
C VAL A 81 5.07 1.60 11.58
N GLN A 82 5.26 0.33 11.22
CA GLN A 82 6.52 -0.20 10.72
C GLN A 82 6.93 0.39 9.36
N ALA A 83 5.98 0.99 8.63
CA ALA A 83 6.26 1.63 7.34
C ALA A 83 6.74 3.08 7.45
N LEU A 84 6.96 3.62 8.66
CA LEU A 84 7.44 4.98 8.85
C LEU A 84 8.73 5.24 8.07
N SER A 85 8.76 6.36 7.34
CA SER A 85 9.95 6.82 6.64
C SER A 85 10.92 7.41 7.66
N VAL A 86 11.89 6.60 8.10
CA VAL A 86 12.85 6.97 9.17
C VAL A 86 14.26 7.24 8.64
N GLY A 87 14.95 8.17 9.33
CA GLY A 87 16.39 8.36 9.19
C GLY A 87 16.84 8.81 7.79
N SER A 88 17.81 8.10 7.21
CA SER A 88 18.42 8.43 5.91
C SER A 88 17.54 8.08 4.69
N ARG A 89 16.39 7.43 4.90
CA ARG A 89 15.41 7.13 3.85
C ARG A 89 14.21 8.06 4.06
N ASP A 90 14.17 9.17 3.32
CA ASP A 90 13.07 10.14 3.35
C ASP A 90 11.75 9.58 2.77
N LYS A 91 11.76 8.33 2.29
CA LYS A 91 10.62 7.66 1.66
C LYS A 91 10.59 6.18 2.00
N SER A 92 9.38 5.66 2.12
CA SER A 92 9.06 4.24 2.18
C SER A 92 8.57 3.78 0.81
N HIS A 93 8.78 2.51 0.45
CA HIS A 93 8.36 2.00 -0.85
C HIS A 93 7.18 1.05 -0.70
N LEU A 94 6.02 1.47 -1.20
CA LEU A 94 4.90 0.56 -1.37
C LEU A 94 5.18 -0.31 -2.60
N LEU A 95 5.19 -1.62 -2.39
CA LEU A 95 5.39 -2.62 -3.42
C LEU A 95 4.05 -3.26 -3.77
N ALA A 96 3.77 -3.33 -5.06
CA ALA A 96 2.65 -4.09 -5.61
C ALA A 96 3.19 -5.22 -6.47
N VAL A 97 3.12 -6.45 -5.94
CA VAL A 97 3.52 -7.65 -6.67
C VAL A 97 2.32 -8.24 -7.37
N VAL A 98 2.37 -8.20 -8.69
CA VAL A 98 1.37 -8.77 -9.57
C VAL A 98 1.81 -10.15 -10.01
N ARG A 99 0.91 -11.13 -9.86
CA ARG A 99 1.07 -12.48 -10.36
C ARG A 99 0.03 -12.79 -11.41
N ARG A 100 0.46 -13.42 -12.50
CA ARG A 100 -0.40 -13.92 -13.58
C ARG A 100 -0.37 -15.44 -13.54
N ASN A 101 -1.53 -16.07 -13.36
CA ASN A 101 -1.62 -17.52 -13.20
C ASN A 101 -0.64 -18.05 -12.12
N PHE A 102 -0.57 -17.38 -10.97
CA PHE A 102 0.35 -17.66 -9.86
C PHE A 102 1.85 -17.38 -10.09
N TYR A 103 2.28 -17.08 -11.31
CA TYR A 103 3.66 -16.70 -11.60
C TYR A 103 3.89 -15.21 -11.40
N LEU A 104 5.05 -14.84 -10.86
CA LEU A 104 5.46 -13.44 -10.79
C LEU A 104 5.44 -12.82 -12.19
N TRP A 105 4.71 -11.73 -12.37
CA TRP A 105 4.58 -11.07 -13.66
C TRP A 105 5.15 -9.65 -13.63
N LYS A 106 4.73 -8.83 -12.66
CA LYS A 106 5.20 -7.45 -12.50
C LYS A 106 5.40 -7.12 -11.03
N VAL A 107 6.31 -6.19 -10.78
CA VAL A 107 6.47 -5.55 -9.46
C VAL A 107 6.50 -4.05 -9.69
N PHE A 108 5.59 -3.34 -9.04
CA PHE A 108 5.60 -1.89 -9.00
C PHE A 108 6.15 -1.44 -7.66
N ALA A 109 6.99 -0.42 -7.69
CA ALA A 109 7.48 0.25 -6.49
C ALA A 109 7.05 1.71 -6.54
N LEU A 110 6.23 2.10 -5.55
CA LEU A 110 5.69 3.44 -5.44
C LEU A 110 6.28 4.10 -4.19
N PRO A 111 7.12 5.13 -4.35
CA PRO A 111 7.64 5.85 -3.20
C PRO A 111 6.52 6.66 -2.55
N VAL A 112 6.38 6.54 -1.24
CA VAL A 112 5.46 7.31 -0.40
C VAL A 112 6.19 7.78 0.85
N LYS A 113 5.73 8.85 1.48
CA LYS A 113 6.27 9.34 2.74
C LYS A 113 5.31 8.96 3.86
N VAL A 114 5.72 8.11 4.79
CA VAL A 114 4.88 7.69 5.91
C VAL A 114 5.38 8.37 7.17
N ILE A 115 4.52 9.14 7.82
CA ILE A 115 4.83 9.87 9.06
C ILE A 115 3.79 9.56 10.13
N MET A 116 4.10 9.91 11.39
CA MET A 116 3.10 9.83 12.45
C MET A 116 2.00 10.88 12.21
N PRO A 117 0.73 10.55 12.51
CA PRO A 117 -0.33 11.53 12.47
C PRO A 117 -0.08 12.70 13.45
N PRO A 118 -0.55 13.91 13.14
CA PRO A 118 -0.72 14.95 14.15
C PRO A 118 -1.57 14.40 15.30
N GLY A 119 -1.32 14.81 16.55
CA GLY A 119 -1.96 14.27 17.76
C GLY A 119 -3.50 14.32 17.83
N ASN A 120 -4.16 14.79 16.78
CA ASN A 120 -5.60 14.99 16.67
C ASN A 120 -6.27 14.00 15.69
N VAL A 121 -5.52 13.08 15.05
CA VAL A 121 -6.07 12.09 14.11
C VAL A 121 -6.34 10.78 14.85
N LEU A 122 -7.59 10.34 14.83
CA LEU A 122 -8.01 9.06 15.39
C LEU A 122 -7.31 7.91 14.65
N GLN A 123 -6.43 7.19 15.33
CA GLN A 123 -5.79 6.00 14.79
C GLN A 123 -6.80 4.85 14.74
N VAL A 124 -6.89 4.15 13.61
CA VAL A 124 -7.66 2.90 13.54
C VAL A 124 -6.78 1.81 14.12
N GLN A 125 -7.00 1.47 15.38
CA GLN A 125 -6.30 0.40 16.05
C GLN A 125 -6.82 -0.94 15.52
N ASP A 126 -5.98 -1.68 14.80
CA ASP A 126 -6.23 -3.09 14.50
C ASP A 126 -6.22 -3.85 15.83
N SER A 127 -7.40 -4.02 16.40
CA SER A 127 -7.60 -4.86 17.57
C SER A 127 -7.42 -6.30 17.12
N PRO A 128 -6.47 -7.08 17.70
CA PRO A 128 -6.46 -8.51 17.47
C PRO A 128 -7.81 -9.08 17.93
N SER A 129 -8.46 -9.86 17.07
CA SER A 129 -9.72 -10.52 17.39
C SER A 129 -9.61 -11.25 18.75
N PRO A 130 -10.61 -11.15 19.64
CA PRO A 130 -10.53 -11.79 20.94
C PRO A 130 -10.48 -13.30 20.75
N VAL A 131 -9.37 -13.91 21.19
CA VAL A 131 -9.30 -15.35 21.41
C VAL A 131 -10.39 -15.69 22.41
N ARG A 132 -11.35 -16.49 21.96
CA ARG A 132 -12.48 -16.97 22.75
C ARG A 132 -11.95 -17.78 23.94
N GLY A 133 -11.97 -17.18 25.12
CA GLY A 133 -11.76 -17.91 26.39
C GLY A 133 -10.87 -17.22 27.40
N ALA A 134 -11.34 -16.14 28.01
CA ALA A 134 -10.91 -15.76 29.37
C ALA A 134 -12.06 -14.98 30.03
N SER A 135 -12.81 -15.67 30.88
CA SER A 135 -13.78 -15.05 31.79
C SER A 135 -12.98 -14.37 32.90
N ILE A 136 -13.00 -13.04 32.95
CA ILE A 136 -12.45 -12.29 34.09
C ILE A 136 -13.61 -12.02 35.04
N LYS A 137 -13.60 -12.71 36.18
CA LYS A 137 -14.46 -12.41 37.33
C LYS A 137 -14.14 -10.99 37.80
N LEU A 138 -15.18 -10.15 37.85
CA LEU A 138 -15.13 -8.85 38.51
C LEU A 138 -15.06 -9.10 40.03
N GLY A 139 -13.88 -8.92 40.62
CA GLY A 139 -13.62 -9.06 42.05
C GLY A 139 -13.51 -7.69 42.72
N THR A 140 -14.57 -7.34 43.45
CA THR A 140 -14.72 -6.46 44.61
C THR A 140 -13.51 -5.61 45.07
N LEU A 141 -13.75 -4.30 45.11
CA LEU A 141 -13.06 -3.30 45.94
C LEU A 141 -12.95 -3.79 47.38
N ASP A 142 -11.74 -3.80 47.95
CA ASP A 142 -11.45 -3.35 49.32
C ASP A 142 -9.99 -3.68 49.65
N GLN A 143 -9.15 -2.65 49.76
CA GLN A 143 -8.04 -2.69 50.73
C GLN A 143 -7.59 -1.27 51.08
N GLN A 144 -8.18 -0.80 52.17
CA GLN A 144 -7.65 0.20 53.07
C GLN A 144 -6.51 -0.44 53.88
N LEU A 145 -5.35 0.21 54.01
CA LEU A 145 -4.56 0.39 55.24
C LEU A 145 -3.10 0.80 54.95
N GLU A 146 -2.76 2.02 55.35
CA GLU A 146 -1.52 2.53 55.98
C GLU A 146 -1.74 4.06 56.08
N LEU A 147 -1.63 4.76 57.21
CA LEU A 147 -0.63 4.74 58.28
C LEU A 147 -1.20 5.23 59.63
N ASP A 148 -0.44 4.86 60.68
CA ASP A 148 -0.40 5.26 62.10
C ASP A 148 -1.36 4.57 63.10
#